data_AF-A0A0Q9F7V2-F1
#
_entry.id   AF-A0A0Q9F7V2-F1
#
_cell.length_a   1.000
_cell.length_b   1.000
_cell.length_c   1.000
_cell.angle_alpha   90.00
_cell.angle_beta   90.00
_cell.angle_gamma   90.00
#
_symmetry.space_group_name_H-M   'P 1'
#
loop_
_entity.id
_entity.type
_entity.pdbx_description
1 polymer ?
#
loop_
_entity_poly.entity_id
_entity_poly.type
_entity_poly.pdbx_seq_one_letter_code
_entity_poly.pdbx_strand_id
1 'polypeptide(L)'
;MNSQFEFLDKHHCATDSAQVAAQIAFERYGPFPRTRTAVVIYAIDWQAWTESIAQVVRAYSDRGAGSAAGTATLDAGKRQWRIVLTDMRFVSAGRYSQGSGTVYRVNEYRDGSVQVTATAVGNPPQLGEVVHFEHLFGTLVGPVELPPQ
;
A
#
# COMPACT_ATOMS: atom_id res chain seq x y z
N MET A 1 -6.12 -8.39 20.73
CA MET A 1 -6.45 -6.96 20.50
C MET A 1 -5.99 -6.69 19.09
N ASN A 2 -6.92 -6.60 18.13
CA ASN A 2 -6.56 -6.44 16.72
C ASN A 2 -6.07 -5.01 16.51
N SER A 3 -4.89 -4.87 15.91
CA SER A 3 -4.38 -3.56 15.51
C SER A 3 -5.28 -3.01 14.41
N GLN A 4 -5.57 -1.72 14.41
CA GLN A 4 -6.31 -1.04 13.33
C GLN A 4 -5.63 -1.21 11.95
N PHE A 5 -4.38 -1.65 11.92
CA PHE A 5 -3.58 -1.89 10.73
C PHE A 5 -3.49 -3.35 10.30
N GLU A 6 -4.15 -4.30 10.98
CA GLU A 6 -4.03 -5.74 10.68
C GLU A 6 -4.25 -6.06 9.19
N PHE A 7 -5.18 -5.36 8.53
CA PHE A 7 -5.41 -5.50 7.09
C PHE A 7 -4.16 -5.27 6.23
N LEU A 8 -3.22 -4.43 6.68
CA LEU A 8 -2.00 -4.06 5.95
C LEU A 8 -0.88 -5.09 6.08
N ASP A 9 -0.98 -6.07 6.99
CA ASP A 9 0.10 -7.05 7.21
C ASP A 9 0.42 -7.84 5.92
N LYS A 10 -0.63 -8.25 5.18
CA LYS A 10 -0.50 -8.90 3.86
C LYS A 10 0.09 -8.00 2.77
N HIS A 11 0.22 -6.70 3.02
CA HIS A 11 0.80 -5.72 2.12
C HIS A 11 2.20 -5.27 2.55
N HIS A 12 2.73 -5.75 3.68
CA HIS A 12 4.05 -5.36 4.17
C HIS A 12 5.09 -6.47 3.96
N CYS A 13 6.32 -6.08 3.61
CA CYS A 13 7.49 -6.94 3.68
C CYS A 13 8.69 -6.13 4.18
N ALA A 14 9.20 -6.49 5.37
CA ALA A 14 10.40 -5.88 5.96
C ALA A 14 11.67 -6.36 5.23
N THR A 15 11.91 -5.84 4.03
CA THR A 15 13.08 -6.14 3.21
C THR A 15 13.44 -4.93 2.35
N ASP A 16 14.71 -4.80 1.97
CA ASP A 16 15.14 -3.83 0.95
C ASP A 16 15.23 -4.46 -0.46
N SER A 17 15.00 -5.77 -0.59
CA SER A 17 15.08 -6.49 -1.86
C SER A 17 13.72 -6.58 -2.56
N ALA A 18 13.66 -6.05 -3.78
CA ALA A 18 12.49 -6.17 -4.64
C ALA A 18 12.18 -7.64 -5.01
N GLN A 19 13.20 -8.49 -5.12
CA GLN A 19 13.04 -9.94 -5.37
C GLN A 19 12.34 -10.64 -4.21
N VAL A 20 12.76 -10.36 -2.97
CA VAL A 20 12.09 -10.91 -1.78
C VAL A 20 10.65 -10.41 -1.70
N ALA A 21 10.41 -9.12 -1.93
CA ALA A 21 9.06 -8.55 -1.94
C ALA A 21 8.18 -9.18 -3.03
N ALA A 22 8.73 -9.44 -4.22
CA ALA A 22 8.03 -10.09 -5.33
C ALA A 22 7.66 -11.54 -5.01
N GLN A 23 8.57 -12.29 -4.39
CA GLN A 23 8.30 -13.65 -3.92
C GLN A 23 7.16 -13.67 -2.91
N ILE A 24 7.18 -12.76 -1.93
CA ILE A 24 6.10 -12.61 -0.96
C ILE A 24 4.77 -12.24 -1.64
N ALA A 25 4.80 -11.37 -2.66
CA ALA A 25 3.61 -11.04 -3.43
C ALA A 25 3.04 -12.28 -4.15
N PHE A 26 3.89 -13.14 -4.71
CA PHE A 26 3.46 -14.40 -5.31
C PHE A 26 2.85 -15.35 -4.28
N GLU A 27 3.49 -15.54 -3.13
CA GLU A 27 3.01 -16.43 -2.06
C GLU A 27 1.65 -15.99 -1.51
N ARG A 28 1.43 -14.68 -1.37
CA ARG A 28 0.19 -14.13 -0.80
C ARG A 28 -0.97 -14.07 -1.79
N TYR A 29 -0.70 -13.74 -3.05
CA TYR A 29 -1.76 -13.47 -4.04
C TYR A 29 -1.88 -14.53 -5.13
N GLY A 30 -0.93 -15.47 -5.20
CA GLY A 30 -0.88 -16.53 -6.20
C GLY A 30 -0.70 -16.01 -7.64
N PRO A 31 -0.89 -16.89 -8.64
CA PRO A 31 -0.70 -16.56 -10.06
C PRO A 31 -1.86 -15.77 -10.69
N PHE A 32 -2.98 -15.59 -9.98
CA PHE A 32 -4.16 -14.87 -10.48
C PHE A 32 -4.54 -13.63 -9.66
N PRO A 33 -3.59 -12.71 -9.39
CA PRO A 33 -3.83 -11.55 -8.55
C PRO A 33 -4.75 -10.52 -9.22
N ARG A 34 -5.51 -9.79 -8.41
CA ARG A 34 -6.18 -8.55 -8.84
C ARG A 34 -5.17 -7.42 -8.88
N THR A 35 -4.86 -6.93 -10.08
CA THR A 35 -3.97 -5.79 -10.30
C THR A 35 -4.37 -4.59 -9.44
N ARG A 36 -3.39 -3.77 -9.01
CA ARG A 36 -3.53 -2.64 -8.08
C ARG A 36 -3.75 -2.97 -6.61
N THR A 37 -4.44 -4.07 -6.30
CA THR A 37 -4.65 -4.52 -4.92
C THR A 37 -3.64 -5.57 -4.47
N ALA A 38 -3.08 -6.36 -5.40
CA ALA A 38 -2.00 -7.30 -5.11
C ALA A 38 -0.66 -6.55 -5.09
N VAL A 39 -0.43 -5.87 -3.97
CA VAL A 39 0.72 -4.98 -3.76
C VAL A 39 1.42 -5.37 -2.48
N VAL A 40 2.75 -5.32 -2.51
CA VAL A 40 3.61 -5.45 -1.33
C VAL A 40 4.52 -4.23 -1.27
N ILE A 41 4.39 -3.48 -0.17
CA ILE A 41 5.27 -2.39 0.23
C ILE A 41 6.55 -3.00 0.83
N TYR A 42 7.70 -2.46 0.45
CA TYR A 42 9.01 -2.86 0.95
C TYR A 42 9.91 -1.64 1.15
N ALA A 43 11.12 -1.85 1.67
CA ALA A 43 12.10 -0.82 2.03
C ALA A 43 11.58 0.21 3.05
N ILE A 44 10.65 -0.22 3.90
CA ILE A 44 10.13 0.52 5.05
C ILE A 44 9.74 -0.50 6.11
N ASP A 45 10.09 -0.25 7.38
CA ASP A 45 9.66 -1.12 8.47
C ASP A 45 8.18 -0.86 8.84
N TRP A 46 7.58 -1.81 9.55
CA TRP A 46 6.15 -1.78 9.89
C TRP A 46 5.78 -0.55 10.75
N GLN A 47 6.65 -0.19 11.69
CA GLN A 47 6.41 0.92 12.60
C GLN A 47 6.47 2.24 11.85
N ALA A 48 7.48 2.46 11.01
CA ALA A 48 7.60 3.65 10.18
C ALA A 48 6.42 3.79 9.20
N TRP A 49 5.96 2.69 8.62
CA TRP A 49 4.83 2.73 7.70
C TRP A 49 3.52 3.10 8.39
N THR A 50 3.20 2.44 9.51
CA THR A 50 1.97 2.72 10.28
C THR A 50 1.99 4.11 10.93
N GLU A 51 3.15 4.58 11.39
CA GLU A 51 3.33 5.94 11.90
C GLU A 51 3.10 6.99 10.80
N SER A 52 3.57 6.76 9.58
CA SER A 52 3.33 7.66 8.44
C SER A 52 1.82 7.81 8.16
N ILE A 53 1.05 6.72 8.21
CA ILE A 53 -0.41 6.76 8.05
C ILE A 53 -1.05 7.60 9.16
N ALA A 54 -0.66 7.35 10.41
CA ALA A 54 -1.20 8.07 11.56
C ALA A 54 -0.84 9.57 11.51
N GLN A 55 0.39 9.91 11.12
CA GLN A 55 0.86 11.28 10.99
C GLN A 55 0.07 12.06 9.95
N VAL A 56 -0.21 11.47 8.79
CA VAL A 56 -0.98 12.13 7.73
C VAL A 56 -2.41 12.45 8.18
N VAL A 57 -3.04 11.57 8.98
CA VAL A 57 -4.37 11.84 9.57
C VAL A 57 -4.30 12.93 10.64
N ARG A 58 -3.30 12.91 11.53
CA ARG A 58 -3.12 13.96 12.54
C ARG A 58 -2.89 15.33 11.90
N ALA A 59 -2.05 15.39 10.87
CA ALA A 59 -1.76 16.61 10.11
C ALA A 59 -3.02 17.24 9.50
N TYR A 60 -3.92 16.41 8.96
CA TYR A 60 -5.23 16.88 8.50
C TYR A 60 -6.07 17.49 9.63
N SER A 61 -6.15 16.80 10.78
CA SER A 61 -6.93 17.25 11.94
C SER A 61 -6.40 18.56 12.53
N ASP A 62 -5.10 18.80 12.43
CA ASP A 62 -4.44 20.01 12.91
C ASP A 62 -4.60 21.23 11.96
N ARG A 63 -5.33 21.07 10.83
CA ARG A 63 -5.75 22.14 9.89
C ARG A 63 -4.66 23.10 9.39
N GLY A 64 -3.37 22.76 9.55
CA GLY A 64 -2.27 23.64 9.18
C GLY A 64 -0.88 22.99 9.13
N ALA A 65 -0.73 21.75 9.61
CA ALA A 65 0.48 20.99 9.42
C ALA A 65 0.43 20.27 8.07
N GLY A 66 1.33 20.59 7.16
CA GLY A 66 1.59 19.71 6.02
C GLY A 66 2.24 18.42 6.51
N SER A 67 1.89 17.28 5.92
CA SER A 67 2.65 16.04 6.11
C SER A 67 3.53 15.79 4.89
N ALA A 68 4.84 15.64 5.11
CA ALA A 68 5.75 15.23 4.05
C ALA A 68 5.48 13.79 3.56
N ALA A 69 4.86 12.96 4.40
CA ALA A 69 4.56 11.57 4.08
C ALA A 69 3.33 11.39 3.16
N GLY A 70 2.51 12.44 2.97
CA GLY A 70 1.35 12.37 2.10
C GLY A 70 0.17 13.24 2.54
N THR A 71 -1.04 12.87 2.11
CA THR A 71 -2.27 13.64 2.35
C THR A 71 -3.42 12.78 2.85
N ALA A 72 -4.28 13.33 3.70
CA ALA A 72 -5.53 12.70 4.11
C ALA A 72 -6.72 13.59 3.73
N THR A 73 -7.83 12.95 3.43
CA THR A 73 -9.14 13.59 3.27
C THR A 73 -10.20 12.78 4.01
N LEU A 74 -11.15 13.47 4.63
CA LEU A 74 -12.26 12.86 5.34
C LEU A 74 -13.54 12.96 4.50
N ASP A 75 -14.12 11.82 4.14
CA ASP A 75 -15.52 11.75 3.72
C ASP A 75 -16.37 11.70 5.00
N ALA A 76 -16.90 12.87 5.40
CA ALA A 76 -17.73 12.98 6.60
C ALA A 76 -19.06 12.22 6.49
N GLY A 77 -19.61 12.09 5.28
CA GLY A 77 -20.87 11.36 5.05
C GLY A 77 -20.70 9.86 5.22
N LYS A 78 -19.56 9.31 4.82
CA LYS A 78 -19.23 7.88 4.98
C LYS A 78 -18.43 7.56 6.23
N ARG A 79 -17.97 8.58 6.97
CA ARG A 79 -17.02 8.45 8.08
C ARG A 79 -15.79 7.63 7.68
N GLN A 80 -15.17 8.01 6.57
CA GLN A 80 -14.02 7.31 6.01
C GLN A 80 -12.88 8.26 5.67
N TRP A 81 -11.67 7.84 6.05
CA TRP A 81 -10.43 8.44 5.62
C TRP A 81 -10.03 7.87 4.26
N ARG A 82 -9.65 8.76 3.35
CA ARG A 82 -8.79 8.44 2.22
C ARG A 82 -7.42 9.03 2.50
N ILE A 83 -6.41 8.17 2.62
CA ILE A 83 -5.05 8.53 2.97
C ILE A 83 -4.18 8.13 1.79
N VAL A 84 -3.43 9.09 1.26
CA VAL A 84 -2.47 8.87 0.18
C VAL A 84 -1.09 9.06 0.77
N LEU A 85 -0.26 8.03 0.70
CA LEU A 85 1.16 8.08 1.06
C LEU A 85 2.01 8.22 -0.20
N THR A 86 3.11 8.97 -0.12
CA THR A 86 4.06 9.22 -1.22
C THR A 86 5.43 8.62 -0.91
N ASP A 87 6.35 8.69 -1.88
CA ASP A 87 7.73 8.19 -1.78
C ASP A 87 7.85 6.71 -1.39
N MET A 88 6.82 5.93 -1.73
CA MET A 88 6.75 4.51 -1.39
C MET A 88 7.48 3.66 -2.43
N ARG A 89 8.11 2.58 -1.96
CA ARG A 89 8.58 1.49 -2.82
C ARG A 89 7.63 0.31 -2.70
N PHE A 90 7.21 -0.21 -3.84
CA PHE A 90 6.29 -1.33 -3.86
C PHE A 90 6.49 -2.21 -5.08
N VAL A 91 6.11 -3.47 -4.92
CA VAL A 91 5.90 -4.39 -6.04
C VAL A 91 4.42 -4.58 -6.26
N SER A 92 4.00 -4.69 -7.51
CA SER A 92 2.61 -5.05 -7.85
C SER A 92 2.58 -6.27 -8.75
N ALA A 93 1.87 -7.30 -8.27
CA ALA A 93 1.60 -8.50 -9.01
C ALA A 93 0.36 -8.30 -9.88
N GLY A 94 0.42 -8.78 -11.11
CA GLY A 94 -0.65 -8.61 -12.09
C GLY A 94 -0.63 -9.67 -13.17
N ARG A 95 -1.76 -9.76 -13.86
CA ARG A 95 -1.92 -10.57 -15.07
C ARG A 95 -1.73 -9.66 -16.29
N TYR A 96 -0.89 -10.09 -17.22
CA TYR A 96 -0.63 -9.39 -18.46
C TYR A 96 -0.92 -10.32 -19.64
N SER A 97 -1.63 -9.80 -20.64
CA SER A 97 -1.85 -10.54 -21.89
C SER A 97 -0.55 -10.58 -22.68
N GLN A 98 -0.11 -11.79 -23.05
CA GLN A 98 1.06 -11.99 -23.91
C GLN A 98 0.70 -13.03 -24.98
N GLY A 99 0.50 -12.57 -26.22
CA GLY A 99 -0.01 -13.43 -27.29
C GLY A 99 -1.41 -13.97 -26.98
N SER A 100 -1.60 -15.28 -27.13
CA SER A 100 -2.84 -15.99 -26.78
C SER A 100 -2.93 -16.37 -25.29
N GLY A 101 -1.90 -16.10 -24.49
CA GLY A 101 -1.81 -16.50 -23.09
C GLY A 101 -1.94 -15.34 -22.11
N THR A 102 -2.20 -15.67 -20.84
CA THR A 102 -1.99 -14.75 -19.73
C THR A 102 -0.71 -15.12 -19.00
N VAL A 103 0.15 -14.14 -18.77
CA VAL A 103 1.38 -14.31 -18.02
C VAL A 103 1.28 -13.55 -16.71
N TYR A 104 1.67 -14.21 -15.63
CA TYR A 104 1.86 -13.59 -14.34
C TYR A 104 3.14 -12.75 -14.37
N ARG A 105 3.08 -11.54 -13.84
CA ARG A 105 4.26 -10.68 -13.70
C ARG A 105 4.16 -9.85 -12.44
N VAL A 106 5.30 -9.68 -11.77
CA VAL A 106 5.47 -8.68 -10.72
C VAL A 106 6.33 -7.56 -11.28
N ASN A 107 5.89 -6.31 -11.09
CA ASN A 107 6.66 -5.13 -11.44
C ASN A 107 7.09 -4.39 -10.18
N GLU A 108 8.33 -3.89 -10.17
CA GLU A 108 8.85 -2.96 -9.16
C GLU A 108 8.48 -1.52 -9.53
N TYR A 109 8.08 -0.75 -8.54
CA TYR A 109 7.83 0.68 -8.63
C TYR A 109 8.55 1.43 -7.51
N ARG A 110 9.04 2.63 -7.86
CA ARG A 110 9.66 3.60 -6.94
C ARG A 110 8.95 4.95 -7.01
N ASP A 111 9.25 5.81 -6.04
CA ASP A 111 8.66 7.15 -5.89
C ASP A 111 7.13 7.07 -5.99
N GLY A 112 6.61 6.02 -5.37
CA GLY A 112 5.26 5.53 -5.56
C GLY A 112 4.26 6.21 -4.65
N SER A 113 3.02 6.27 -5.12
CA SER A 113 1.87 6.67 -4.32
C SER A 113 0.94 5.50 -4.08
N VAL A 114 0.56 5.30 -2.82
CA VAL A 114 -0.41 4.28 -2.41
C VAL A 114 -1.55 4.89 -1.64
N GLN A 115 -2.72 4.26 -1.71
CA GLN A 115 -3.92 4.71 -1.04
C GLN A 115 -4.34 3.69 0.02
N VAL A 116 -4.61 4.21 1.22
CA VAL A 116 -5.20 3.50 2.34
C VAL A 116 -6.58 4.09 2.57
N THR A 117 -7.59 3.22 2.66
CA THR A 117 -8.91 3.62 3.14
C THR A 117 -9.10 3.08 4.55
N ALA A 118 -9.50 3.96 5.47
CA ALA A 118 -9.75 3.59 6.86
C ALA A 118 -11.07 4.17 7.36
N THR A 119 -11.64 3.57 8.38
CA THR A 119 -12.80 4.13 9.08
C THR A 119 -12.39 5.34 9.92
N ALA A 120 -13.31 6.29 10.13
CA ALA A 120 -13.11 7.45 10.99
C ALA A 120 -13.92 7.31 12.29
N VAL A 121 -13.23 7.43 13.43
CA VAL A 121 -13.79 7.23 14.77
C VAL A 121 -13.67 8.50 15.62
N GLY A 122 -14.53 8.65 16.63
CA GLY A 122 -14.48 9.79 17.55
C GLY A 122 -14.95 11.14 16.99
N ASN A 123 -14.84 12.18 17.84
CA ASN A 123 -15.06 13.59 17.52
C ASN A 123 -14.10 14.45 18.38
N PRO A 124 -13.04 15.06 17.82
CA PRO A 124 -12.71 15.15 16.41
C PRO A 124 -12.38 13.79 15.76
N PRO A 125 -12.59 13.62 14.44
CA PRO A 125 -12.31 12.37 13.74
C PRO A 125 -10.85 11.92 13.88
N GLN A 126 -10.67 10.66 14.24
CA GLN A 126 -9.39 9.97 14.37
C GLN A 126 -9.31 8.77 13.42
N LEU A 127 -8.10 8.25 13.21
CA LEU A 127 -7.86 7.04 12.43
C LEU A 127 -8.51 5.84 13.13
N GLY A 128 -9.37 5.13 12.42
CA GLY A 128 -9.90 3.83 12.81
C GLY A 128 -9.28 2.70 11.99
N GLU A 129 -10.01 1.59 11.87
CA GLU A 129 -9.58 0.39 11.16
C GLU A 129 -9.34 0.64 9.67
N VAL A 130 -8.21 0.14 9.16
CA VAL A 130 -7.92 0.09 7.73
C VAL A 130 -8.72 -1.01 7.05
N VAL A 131 -9.47 -0.66 6.02
CA VAL A 131 -10.40 -1.56 5.32
C VAL A 131 -10.04 -1.80 3.86
N HIS A 132 -9.16 -0.97 3.28
CA HIS A 132 -8.74 -1.13 1.90
C HIS A 132 -7.33 -0.56 1.65
N PHE A 133 -6.64 -1.16 0.68
CA PHE A 133 -5.32 -0.75 0.23
C PHE A 133 -5.17 -1.01 -1.27
N GLU A 134 -4.60 -0.04 -1.98
CA GLU A 134 -4.20 -0.16 -3.38
C GLU A 134 -3.04 0.77 -3.70
N HIS A 135 -2.29 0.49 -4.78
CA HIS A 135 -1.39 1.50 -5.35
C HIS A 135 -2.16 2.41 -6.31
N LEU A 136 -1.70 3.67 -6.42
CA LEU A 136 -2.22 4.63 -7.38
C LEU A 136 -1.32 4.70 -8.62
N PHE A 137 -0.07 5.11 -8.42
CA PHE A 137 0.94 5.27 -9.45
C PHE A 137 2.35 5.17 -8.87
N GLY A 138 3.35 5.06 -9.74
CA GLY A 138 4.76 5.10 -9.37
C GLY A 138 5.62 5.00 -10.62
N THR A 139 6.91 5.30 -10.48
CA THR A 139 7.88 5.13 -11.55
C THR A 139 8.16 3.65 -11.72
N LEU A 140 7.77 3.09 -12.87
CA LEU A 140 8.05 1.69 -13.20
C LEU A 140 9.56 1.50 -13.34
N VAL A 141 10.15 0.65 -12.49
CA VAL A 141 11.54 0.23 -12.62
C VAL A 141 11.65 -0.89 -13.65
N GLY A 142 10.74 -1.87 -13.57
CA GLY A 142 10.70 -2.99 -14.50
C GLY A 142 10.08 -4.24 -13.89
N PRO A 143 10.02 -5.34 -14.66
CA PRO A 143 9.63 -6.64 -14.13
C PRO A 143 10.69 -7.16 -13.13
N VAL A 144 10.23 -7.83 -12.08
CA VAL A 144 11.08 -8.55 -11.14
C VAL A 144 11.03 -10.03 -11.49
N GLU A 145 12.19 -10.64 -11.71
CA GLU A 145 12.29 -12.08 -11.91
C GLU A 145 11.98 -12.81 -10.61
N LEU A 146 11.05 -13.76 -10.66
CA LEU A 146 10.83 -14.69 -9.57
C LEU A 146 11.87 -15.82 -9.65
N PRO A 147 12.39 -16.30 -8.50
CA PRO A 147 13.25 -17.47 -8.50
C PRO A 147 12.56 -18.66 -9.17
N PRO A 148 13.30 -19.52 -9.90
CA PRO A 148 12.77 -20.80 -10.34
C PRO A 148 12.36 -21.62 -9.10
N GLN A 149 11.15 -22.18 -9.13
CA GLN A 149 10.63 -23.07 -8.10
C GLN A 149 11.31 -24.43 -8.13
#